data_AF-A0A7S2YJS9-F1
#
_entry.id   AF-A0A7S2YJS9-F1
#
_cell.length_a   1.000
_cell.length_b   1.000
_cell.length_c   1.000
_cell.angle_alpha   90.00
_cell.angle_beta   90.00
_cell.angle_gamma   90.00
#
_symmetry.space_group_name_H-M   'P 1'
#
loop_
_entity.id
_entity.type
_entity.pdbx_description
1 polymer ?
#
loop_
_entity_poly.entity_id
_entity_poly.type
_entity_poly.pdbx_seq_one_letter_code
_entity_poly.pdbx_strand_id
1 'polypeptide(L)'
;DQGLNLVDKVWFRQLQSQDGSIFHHGDEREGDEVGDDEKMDIQLDKVSEFIHYIGFVINSYSGQELDDVDKASCHLFDPHTHTDLATYAMTNSHAVDGHTALVVACLYRHPQRPREWNLCIISEAAQGTMVQDNVDELQNYLRRHPPHATLLEEEEEEIVVDAEMPAFVPLEDED
;
A
#
# COMPACT_ATOMS: atom_id res chain seq x y z
N ASP A 1 -9.75 11.64 -4.63
CA ASP A 1 -10.00 12.49 -3.43
C ASP A 1 -10.72 11.65 -2.38
N GLN A 2 -11.27 12.25 -1.32
CA GLN A 2 -12.05 11.51 -0.31
C GLN A 2 -13.29 10.80 -0.89
N GLY A 3 -13.91 11.37 -1.93
CA GLY A 3 -15.07 10.80 -2.62
C GLY A 3 -14.72 9.74 -3.65
N LEU A 4 -13.46 9.30 -3.71
CA LEU A 4 -12.92 8.40 -4.75
C LEU A 4 -12.99 8.97 -6.17
N ASN A 5 -13.11 10.29 -6.33
CA ASN A 5 -12.99 10.92 -7.64
C ASN A 5 -11.51 10.97 -8.05
N LEU A 6 -11.24 10.70 -9.32
CA LEU A 6 -9.91 10.82 -9.90
C LEU A 6 -9.46 12.30 -9.85
N VAL A 7 -8.26 12.54 -9.31
CA VAL A 7 -7.66 13.89 -9.23
C VAL A 7 -6.47 14.01 -10.17
N ASP A 8 -5.61 13.00 -10.20
CA ASP A 8 -4.39 13.02 -10.98
C ASP A 8 -3.95 11.61 -11.38
N LYS A 9 -3.04 11.52 -12.36
CA LYS A 9 -2.44 10.27 -12.83
C LYS A 9 -0.95 10.49 -13.09
N VAL A 10 -0.10 9.63 -12.56
CA VAL A 10 1.34 9.65 -12.83
C VAL A 10 1.71 8.36 -13.55
N TRP A 11 2.34 8.49 -14.71
CA TRP A 11 2.61 7.41 -15.67
C TRP A 11 3.59 7.89 -16.75
N PHE A 12 3.99 7.04 -17.69
CA PHE A 12 4.99 7.37 -18.72
C PHE A 12 4.69 8.64 -19.55
N ARG A 13 3.43 9.12 -19.61
CA ARG A 13 3.06 10.40 -20.27
C ARG A 13 2.97 11.60 -19.35
N GLN A 14 3.01 11.40 -18.03
CA GLN A 14 3.01 12.43 -17.01
C GLN A 14 3.91 11.96 -15.87
N LEU A 15 5.20 12.31 -15.97
CA LEU A 15 6.25 11.84 -15.08
C LEU A 15 6.25 12.50 -13.69
N GLN A 16 5.36 13.46 -13.47
CA GLN A 16 5.25 14.17 -12.19
C GLN A 16 3.78 14.46 -11.88
N SER A 17 3.37 14.31 -10.62
CA SER A 17 2.05 14.76 -10.19
C SER A 17 1.91 16.28 -10.30
N GLN A 18 0.67 16.76 -10.43
CA GLN A 18 0.36 18.19 -10.52
C GLN A 18 0.76 18.97 -9.26
N ASP A 19 0.76 18.32 -8.10
CA ASP A 19 1.23 18.90 -6.84
C ASP A 19 2.74 18.72 -6.61
N GLY A 20 3.44 18.06 -7.54
CA GLY A 20 4.88 17.84 -7.51
C GLY A 20 5.36 16.90 -6.41
N SER A 21 4.47 16.13 -5.78
CA SER A 21 4.79 15.20 -4.70
C SER A 21 5.17 13.80 -5.17
N ILE A 22 4.79 13.40 -6.40
CA ILE A 22 5.06 12.09 -6.98
C ILE A 22 5.89 12.27 -8.25
N PHE A 23 6.92 11.45 -8.41
CA PHE A 23 7.83 11.45 -9.57
C PHE A 23 7.97 10.04 -10.12
N HIS A 24 7.81 9.88 -11.43
CA HIS A 24 8.05 8.65 -12.17
C HIS A 24 9.33 8.83 -12.97
N HIS A 25 10.30 7.93 -12.81
CA HIS A 25 11.65 8.14 -13.36
C HIS A 25 11.75 7.89 -14.86
N GLY A 26 10.81 7.13 -15.42
CA GLY A 26 10.70 6.83 -16.83
C GLY A 26 10.14 5.43 -17.00
N ASP A 27 9.70 5.11 -18.21
CA ASP A 27 9.33 3.75 -18.62
C ASP A 27 10.57 3.10 -19.22
N GLU A 28 11.04 2.01 -18.61
CA GLU A 28 12.14 1.20 -19.14
C GLU A 28 11.55 0.09 -20.00
N ARG A 29 11.85 0.14 -21.30
CA ARG A 29 11.12 -0.65 -22.31
C ARG A 29 11.77 -2.00 -22.59
N GLU A 30 13.03 -2.16 -22.17
CA GLU A 30 13.85 -3.32 -22.50
C GLU A 30 13.89 -4.35 -21.36
N GLY A 31 13.59 -3.97 -20.11
CA GLY A 31 13.57 -4.90 -18.96
C GLY A 31 14.92 -5.60 -18.70
N ASP A 32 16.00 -5.02 -19.21
CA ASP A 32 17.34 -5.60 -19.28
C ASP A 32 18.29 -5.04 -18.19
N GLU A 33 17.82 -4.12 -17.34
CA GLU A 33 18.63 -3.59 -16.24
C GLU A 33 18.63 -4.53 -15.03
N VAL A 34 19.82 -4.71 -14.42
CA VAL A 34 19.94 -5.41 -13.14
C VAL A 34 19.43 -4.47 -12.04
N GLY A 35 18.16 -4.59 -11.66
CA GLY A 35 17.54 -3.79 -10.61
C GLY A 35 16.02 -3.68 -10.78
N ASP A 36 15.39 -2.71 -10.12
CA ASP A 36 13.98 -2.38 -10.40
C ASP A 36 13.90 -1.59 -11.71
N ASP A 37 13.26 -2.18 -12.73
CA ASP A 37 13.12 -1.62 -14.08
C ASP A 37 12.31 -0.31 -14.11
N GLU A 38 11.32 -0.17 -13.22
CA GLU A 38 10.53 1.04 -13.06
C GLU A 38 10.57 1.55 -11.62
N LYS A 39 10.73 2.87 -11.47
CA LYS A 39 10.79 3.53 -10.15
C LYS A 39 9.86 4.72 -10.10
N MET A 40 9.19 4.87 -8.96
CA MET A 40 8.42 6.07 -8.61
C MET A 40 8.77 6.53 -7.19
N ASP A 41 9.08 7.82 -7.04
CA ASP A 41 9.31 8.46 -5.74
C ASP A 41 8.05 9.18 -5.28
N ILE A 42 7.69 9.00 -4.00
CA ILE A 42 6.53 9.66 -3.40
C ILE A 42 6.97 10.41 -2.14
N GLN A 43 6.81 11.74 -2.17
CA GLN A 43 7.04 12.64 -1.04
C GLN A 43 5.73 12.81 -0.27
N LEU A 44 5.41 11.83 0.59
CA LEU A 44 4.14 11.74 1.32
C LEU A 44 3.80 12.99 2.16
N ASP A 45 4.82 13.72 2.61
CA ASP A 45 4.72 14.97 3.37
C ASP A 45 4.28 16.17 2.51
N LYS A 46 4.49 16.08 1.19
CA LYS A 46 4.11 17.11 0.20
C LYS A 46 2.84 16.78 -0.58
N VAL A 47 2.33 15.55 -0.48
CA VAL A 47 1.06 15.18 -1.11
C VAL A 47 -0.04 16.11 -0.60
N SER A 48 -0.74 16.75 -1.53
CA SER A 48 -1.84 17.68 -1.24
C SER A 48 -2.84 17.09 -0.24
N GLU A 49 -3.29 17.91 0.71
CA GLU A 49 -4.26 17.50 1.74
C GLU A 49 -5.62 17.06 1.14
N PHE A 50 -5.90 17.46 -0.11
CA PHE A 50 -7.08 17.03 -0.86
C PHE A 50 -7.00 15.55 -1.28
N ILE A 51 -5.80 14.99 -1.43
CA ILE A 51 -5.59 13.60 -1.83
C ILE A 51 -5.71 12.70 -0.60
N HIS A 52 -6.63 11.74 -0.66
CA HIS A 52 -6.90 10.78 0.43
C HIS A 52 -6.44 9.35 0.10
N TYR A 53 -6.31 9.04 -1.19
CA TYR A 53 -5.98 7.72 -1.70
C TYR A 53 -4.97 7.87 -2.85
N ILE A 54 -3.96 7.00 -2.87
CA ILE A 54 -3.00 6.84 -3.96
C ILE A 54 -3.01 5.37 -4.31
N GLY A 55 -3.51 5.03 -5.50
CA GLY A 55 -3.56 3.65 -5.99
C GLY A 55 -2.39 3.33 -6.90
N PHE A 56 -1.91 2.08 -6.81
CA PHE A 56 -0.85 1.54 -7.64
C PHE A 56 -1.43 0.47 -8.55
N VAL A 57 -1.18 0.63 -9.84
CA VAL A 57 -1.65 -0.27 -10.88
C VAL A 57 -0.48 -0.61 -11.78
N ILE A 58 -0.35 -1.89 -12.10
CA ILE A 58 0.55 -2.37 -13.16
C ILE A 58 -0.31 -2.72 -14.37
N ASN A 59 0.10 -2.31 -15.56
CA ASN A 59 -0.55 -2.68 -16.81
C ASN A 59 0.48 -2.95 -17.89
N SER A 60 0.10 -3.79 -18.84
CA SER A 60 0.87 -4.01 -20.07
C SER A 60 0.40 -3.05 -21.15
N TYR A 61 1.22 -2.05 -21.48
CA TYR A 61 0.89 -1.11 -22.56
C TYR A 61 0.76 -1.80 -23.93
N SER A 62 1.51 -2.87 -24.16
CA SER A 62 1.42 -3.70 -25.37
C SER A 62 0.18 -4.58 -25.40
N GLY A 63 -0.56 -4.69 -24.29
CA GLY A 63 -1.70 -5.58 -24.14
C GLY A 63 -1.31 -7.05 -23.99
N GLN A 64 -0.05 -7.33 -23.64
CA GLN A 64 0.38 -8.68 -23.27
C GLN A 64 -0.22 -9.04 -21.91
N GLU A 65 -0.59 -10.31 -21.76
CA GLU A 65 -1.09 -10.83 -20.49
C GLU A 65 0.06 -10.84 -19.47
N LEU A 66 -0.27 -10.59 -18.20
CA LEU A 66 0.72 -10.43 -17.12
C LEU A 66 1.23 -11.78 -16.58
N ASP A 67 0.60 -12.89 -16.95
CA ASP A 67 1.01 -14.26 -16.64
C ASP A 67 2.24 -14.71 -17.42
N ASP A 68 2.52 -14.11 -18.58
CA ASP A 68 3.73 -14.31 -19.37
C ASP A 68 4.98 -13.63 -18.77
N VAL A 69 4.84 -12.92 -17.64
CA VAL A 69 5.95 -12.19 -16.99
C VAL A 69 6.67 -13.07 -15.97
N ASP A 70 7.82 -13.61 -16.37
CA ASP A 70 8.64 -14.56 -15.60
C ASP A 70 9.08 -14.02 -14.21
N LYS A 71 9.39 -12.72 -14.09
CA LYS A 71 9.91 -12.11 -12.86
C LYS A 71 9.45 -10.66 -12.68
N ALA A 72 8.25 -10.47 -12.16
CA ALA A 72 7.79 -9.16 -11.71
C ALA A 72 7.65 -9.13 -10.18
N SER A 73 8.18 -8.08 -9.56
CA SER A 73 7.94 -7.77 -8.16
C SER A 73 7.85 -6.27 -7.98
N CYS A 74 6.91 -5.81 -7.16
CA CYS A 74 6.81 -4.43 -6.71
C CYS A 74 7.28 -4.34 -5.26
N HIS A 75 8.19 -3.41 -4.99
CA HIS A 75 8.70 -3.14 -3.66
C HIS A 75 8.34 -1.71 -3.28
N LEU A 76 7.64 -1.57 -2.16
CA LEU A 76 7.42 -0.28 -1.50
C LEU A 76 8.30 -0.24 -0.27
N PHE A 77 9.22 0.72 -0.21
CA PHE A 77 10.14 0.88 0.90
C PHE A 77 10.36 2.35 1.23
N ASP A 78 10.80 2.62 2.46
CA ASP A 78 11.29 3.93 2.86
C ASP A 78 12.78 4.04 2.55
N PRO A 79 13.21 4.91 1.63
CA PRO A 79 14.62 5.04 1.24
C PRO A 79 15.51 5.63 2.33
N HIS A 80 14.96 6.29 3.35
CA HIS A 80 15.74 6.86 4.45
C HIS A 80 16.05 5.83 5.53
N THR A 81 15.05 5.03 5.91
CA THR A 81 15.19 4.00 6.94
C THR A 81 15.58 2.63 6.37
N HIS A 82 15.52 2.47 5.04
CA HIS A 82 15.64 1.18 4.35
C HIS A 82 14.64 0.12 4.84
N THR A 83 13.47 0.57 5.31
CA THR A 83 12.41 -0.31 5.78
C THR A 83 11.53 -0.69 4.60
N ASP A 84 11.43 -1.98 4.30
CA ASP A 84 10.43 -2.50 3.36
C ASP A 84 9.04 -2.39 3.99
N LEU A 85 8.16 -1.61 3.35
CA LEU A 85 6.77 -1.43 3.75
C LEU A 85 5.90 -2.55 3.19
N ALA A 86 6.17 -2.98 1.94
CA ALA A 86 5.58 -4.15 1.34
C ALA A 86 6.38 -4.63 0.12
N THR A 87 6.42 -5.94 -0.06
CA THR A 87 6.86 -6.58 -1.30
C THR A 87 5.71 -7.40 -1.86
N TYR A 88 5.41 -7.20 -3.14
CA TYR A 88 4.43 -8.00 -3.85
C TYR A 88 5.10 -8.67 -5.05
N ALA A 89 5.16 -10.01 -5.03
CA ALA A 89 5.73 -10.80 -6.12
C ALA A 89 4.61 -11.31 -7.04
N MET A 90 4.76 -11.06 -8.34
CA MET A 90 3.80 -11.41 -9.40
C MET A 90 4.17 -12.66 -10.20
N THR A 91 5.38 -13.19 -9.99
CA THR A 91 5.89 -14.35 -10.72
C THR A 91 4.93 -15.53 -10.71
N ASN A 92 4.47 -15.96 -11.89
CA ASN A 92 3.62 -17.13 -12.10
C ASN A 92 2.33 -17.13 -11.26
N SER A 93 1.76 -15.95 -11.00
CA SER A 93 0.52 -15.87 -10.22
C SER A 93 -0.68 -16.22 -11.11
N HIS A 94 -1.34 -17.34 -10.83
CA HIS A 94 -2.66 -17.66 -11.42
C HIS A 94 -3.70 -16.56 -11.21
N ALA A 95 -3.46 -15.61 -10.29
CA ALA A 95 -4.34 -14.48 -10.07
C ALA A 95 -4.40 -13.53 -11.29
N VAL A 96 -3.37 -13.48 -12.14
CA VAL A 96 -3.30 -12.58 -13.31
C VAL A 96 -3.42 -13.31 -14.65
N ASP A 97 -3.76 -14.60 -14.64
CA ASP A 97 -3.96 -15.43 -15.84
C ASP A 97 -5.00 -14.81 -16.77
N GLY A 98 -4.62 -14.54 -18.02
CA GLY A 98 -5.47 -13.87 -19.01
C GLY A 98 -5.79 -12.38 -18.74
N HIS A 99 -5.06 -11.72 -17.84
CA HIS A 99 -5.29 -10.32 -17.46
C HIS A 99 -4.13 -9.42 -17.90
N THR A 100 -4.46 -8.23 -18.38
CA THR A 100 -3.48 -7.24 -18.88
C THR A 100 -3.10 -6.19 -17.85
N ALA A 101 -3.80 -6.16 -16.71
CA ALA A 101 -3.57 -5.21 -15.63
C ALA A 101 -3.77 -5.84 -14.23
N LEU A 102 -3.20 -5.21 -13.22
CA LEU A 102 -3.32 -5.59 -11.82
C LEU A 102 -3.40 -4.34 -10.94
N VAL A 103 -4.44 -4.22 -10.13
CA VAL A 103 -4.50 -3.25 -9.04
C VAL A 103 -3.75 -3.83 -7.84
N VAL A 104 -2.58 -3.28 -7.54
CA VAL A 104 -1.61 -3.89 -6.61
C VAL A 104 -1.92 -3.47 -5.18
N ALA A 105 -1.99 -2.18 -4.93
CA ALA A 105 -2.07 -1.61 -3.59
C ALA A 105 -2.70 -0.21 -3.61
N CYS A 106 -3.05 0.27 -2.43
CA CYS A 106 -3.49 1.64 -2.19
C CYS A 106 -2.87 2.17 -0.90
N LEU A 107 -2.23 3.34 -0.99
CA LEU A 107 -1.96 4.16 0.18
C LEU A 107 -3.20 5.00 0.50
N TYR A 108 -3.55 5.12 1.77
CA TYR A 108 -4.68 5.93 2.21
C TYR A 108 -4.34 6.70 3.49
N ARG A 109 -4.90 7.90 3.64
CA ARG A 109 -4.69 8.71 4.86
C ARG A 109 -5.36 8.07 6.07
N HIS A 110 -4.70 8.15 7.22
CA HIS A 110 -5.27 7.70 8.48
C HIS A 110 -6.47 8.61 8.86
N PRO A 111 -7.64 8.04 9.20
CA PRO A 111 -8.87 8.82 9.37
C PRO A 111 -8.80 9.83 10.53
N GLN A 112 -8.12 9.47 11.63
CA GLN A 112 -7.91 10.38 12.76
C GLN A 112 -6.60 11.19 12.69
N ARG A 113 -5.65 10.80 11.83
CA ARG A 113 -4.29 11.36 11.77
C ARG A 113 -3.93 11.62 10.31
N PRO A 114 -4.55 12.62 9.66
CA PRO A 114 -4.49 12.76 8.20
C PRO A 114 -3.08 12.94 7.63
N ARG A 115 -2.09 13.32 8.43
CA ARG A 115 -0.68 13.39 7.99
C ARG A 115 0.00 12.01 7.89
N GLU A 116 -0.62 10.98 8.44
CA GLU A 116 -0.13 9.61 8.41
C GLU A 116 -0.80 8.83 7.27
N TRP A 117 -0.03 7.91 6.69
CA TRP A 117 -0.45 7.07 5.57
C TRP A 117 -0.41 5.60 6.00
N ASN A 118 -1.46 4.88 5.61
CA ASN A 118 -1.56 3.44 5.75
C ASN A 118 -1.47 2.78 4.36
N LEU A 119 -0.99 1.55 4.31
CA LEU A 119 -0.93 0.74 3.09
C LEU A 119 -1.97 -0.38 3.13
N CYS A 120 -2.71 -0.54 2.04
CA CYS A 120 -3.58 -1.68 1.79
C CYS A 120 -3.11 -2.41 0.53
N ILE A 121 -2.81 -3.71 0.66
CA ILE A 121 -2.55 -4.58 -0.49
C ILE A 121 -3.89 -5.06 -1.06
N ILE A 122 -4.06 -4.95 -2.37
CA ILE A 122 -5.31 -5.21 -3.10
C ILE A 122 -5.19 -6.50 -3.91
N SER A 123 -4.17 -6.60 -4.77
CA SER A 123 -3.93 -7.77 -5.63
C SER A 123 -5.17 -8.20 -6.45
N GLU A 124 -5.87 -7.25 -7.08
CA GLU A 124 -7.08 -7.51 -7.88
C GLU A 124 -6.77 -7.40 -9.39
N ALA A 125 -6.89 -8.52 -10.10
CA ALA A 125 -6.65 -8.58 -11.53
C ALA A 125 -7.67 -7.76 -12.31
N ALA A 126 -7.21 -7.12 -13.39
CA ALA A 126 -7.97 -6.18 -14.18
C ALA A 126 -7.62 -6.30 -15.67
N GLN A 127 -8.37 -5.59 -16.51
CA GLN A 127 -8.07 -5.43 -17.92
C GLN A 127 -7.74 -3.97 -18.20
N GLY A 128 -6.83 -3.70 -19.13
CA GLY A 128 -6.45 -2.35 -19.49
C GLY A 128 -5.00 -2.26 -19.94
N THR A 129 -4.71 -1.27 -20.77
CA THR A 129 -3.35 -1.03 -21.28
C THR A 129 -2.80 0.31 -20.80
N MET A 130 -3.61 1.09 -20.09
CA MET A 130 -3.21 2.37 -19.55
C MET A 130 -3.88 2.60 -18.19
N VAL A 131 -3.24 3.42 -17.37
CA VAL A 131 -3.72 3.73 -16.00
C VAL A 131 -5.19 4.20 -15.94
N GLN A 132 -5.70 4.91 -16.95
CA GLN A 132 -7.12 5.32 -16.94
C GLN A 132 -8.10 4.16 -17.00
N ASP A 133 -7.69 3.04 -17.58
CA ASP A 133 -8.55 1.87 -17.77
C ASP A 133 -8.79 1.15 -16.45
N ASN A 134 -7.99 1.44 -15.42
CA ASN A 134 -8.04 0.75 -14.11
C ASN A 134 -8.48 1.66 -12.96
N VAL A 135 -8.87 2.90 -13.27
CA VAL A 135 -9.36 3.85 -12.27
C VAL A 135 -10.66 3.34 -11.65
N ASP A 136 -11.58 2.84 -12.47
CA ASP A 136 -12.88 2.37 -12.01
C ASP A 136 -12.75 1.09 -11.17
N GLU A 137 -11.83 0.19 -11.52
CA GLU A 137 -11.51 -1.03 -10.79
C GLU A 137 -11.04 -0.70 -9.38
N LEU A 138 -10.06 0.19 -9.24
CA LEU A 138 -9.59 0.66 -7.93
C LEU A 138 -10.73 1.31 -7.13
N GLN A 139 -11.51 2.20 -7.74
CA GLN A 139 -12.62 2.84 -7.06
C GLN A 139 -13.67 1.81 -6.60
N ASN A 140 -14.00 0.84 -7.44
CA ASN A 140 -14.95 -0.22 -7.12
C ASN A 140 -14.44 -1.15 -6.03
N TYR A 141 -13.13 -1.44 -5.99
CA TYR A 141 -12.50 -2.13 -4.88
C TYR A 141 -12.66 -1.36 -3.58
N LEU A 142 -12.26 -0.09 -3.55
CA LEU A 142 -12.32 0.74 -2.33
C LEU A 142 -13.76 0.98 -1.85
N ARG A 143 -14.75 0.99 -2.76
CA ARG A 143 -16.17 1.06 -2.38
C ARG A 143 -16.65 -0.24 -1.71
N ARG A 144 -16.21 -1.40 -2.17
CA ARG A 144 -16.54 -2.72 -1.59
C ARG A 144 -15.78 -2.97 -0.29
N HIS A 145 -14.55 -2.47 -0.21
CA HIS A 145 -13.62 -2.66 0.89
C HIS A 145 -13.09 -1.29 1.36
N PRO A 146 -13.92 -0.49 2.06
CA PRO A 146 -13.45 0.77 2.62
C PRO A 146 -12.28 0.49 3.56
N PRO A 147 -11.12 1.14 3.37
CA PRO A 147 -9.99 0.89 4.24
C PRO A 147 -10.30 1.40 5.64
N HIS A 148 -10.34 0.49 6.61
CA HIS A 148 -10.40 0.83 8.01
C HIS A 148 -8.96 1.04 8.50
N ALA A 149 -8.73 2.05 9.34
CA ALA A 149 -7.50 2.04 10.12
C ALA A 149 -7.60 0.82 11.03
N THR A 150 -6.73 -0.18 10.80
CA THR A 150 -6.46 -1.17 11.84
C THR A 150 -5.96 -0.36 13.03
N LEU A 151 -6.83 -0.18 14.02
CA LEU A 151 -6.38 0.17 15.34
C LEU A 151 -5.52 -1.03 15.73
N LEU A 152 -4.19 -0.89 15.63
CA LEU A 152 -3.35 -1.59 16.57
C LEU A 152 -3.80 -1.02 17.90
N GLU A 153 -4.73 -1.72 18.55
CA GLU A 153 -4.99 -1.52 19.95
C GLU A 153 -3.62 -1.69 20.60
N GLU A 154 -3.05 -0.57 21.07
CA GLU A 154 -2.02 -0.63 22.08
C GLU A 154 -2.71 -1.32 23.27
N GLU A 155 -2.64 -2.65 23.33
CA GLU A 155 -2.86 -3.39 24.56
C GLU A 155 -1.75 -2.99 25.54
N GLU A 156 -1.82 -1.76 26.05
CA GLU A 156 -1.32 -1.50 27.39
C GLU A 156 -2.33 -2.14 28.34
N GLU A 157 -2.23 -3.46 28.53
CA GLU A 157 -2.69 -4.06 29.78
C GLU A 157 -1.79 -3.48 30.89
N GLU A 158 -2.19 -2.31 31.42
CA GLU A 158 -1.76 -1.90 32.75
C GLU A 158 -2.39 -2.89 33.74
N ILE A 159 -1.67 -4.00 33.98
CA ILE A 159 -1.99 -4.93 35.07
C ILE A 159 -1.69 -4.18 36.36
N VAL A 160 -2.66 -3.40 36.85
CA VAL A 160 -2.71 -2.96 38.24
C VAL A 160 -3.08 -4.19 39.05
N VAL A 161 -2.08 -4.99 39.41
CA VAL A 161 -2.20 -5.90 40.55
C VAL A 161 -2.33 -5.03 41.80
N ASP A 162 -3.57 -4.77 42.20
CA ASP A 162 -3.89 -4.32 43.55
C ASP A 162 -3.56 -5.50 44.49
N ALA A 163 -2.27 -5.66 44.77
CA ALA A 163 -1.79 -6.62 45.74
C ALA A 163 -2.07 -6.02 47.13
N GLU A 164 -3.32 -6.15 47.60
CA GLU A 164 -3.59 -6.08 49.03
C GLU A 164 -2.67 -7.11 49.70
N MET A 165 -1.65 -6.62 50.39
CA MET A 165 -0.77 -7.44 51.20
C MET A 165 -1.62 -8.20 52.23
N PRO A 166 -1.63 -9.55 52.24
CA PRO A 166 -2.37 -10.27 53.24
C PRO A 166 -1.82 -9.92 54.64
N ALA A 167 -2.73 -9.67 55.58
CA ALA A 167 -2.37 -9.36 56.95
C ALA A 167 -1.53 -10.50 57.55
N PHE A 168 -0.45 -10.13 58.22
CA PHE A 168 0.47 -11.03 58.91
C PHE A 168 -0.29 -11.97 59.85
N VAL A 169 -0.22 -13.28 59.61
CA VAL A 169 -0.71 -14.32 60.52
C VAL A 169 0.49 -14.91 61.26
N PRO A 170 0.63 -14.71 62.58
CA PRO A 170 1.69 -15.37 63.34
C PRO A 170 1.42 -16.87 63.40
N LEU A 171 2.49 -17.66 63.21
CA LEU A 171 2.47 -19.12 63.39
C LEU A 171 2.21 -19.41 64.88
N GLU A 172 1.17 -20.18 65.19
CA GLU A 172 0.99 -20.74 66.52
C GLU A 172 2.05 -21.82 66.75
N ASP A 173 2.80 -21.69 67.84
CA ASP A 173 3.79 -22.67 68.27
C ASP A 173 3.06 -23.97 68.70
N GLU A 174 3.33 -25.08 68.03
CA GLU A 174 2.87 -26.41 68.48
C GLU A 174 3.75 -26.90 69.64
N ASP A 175 3.12 -27.22 70.78
CA ASP A 175 3.73 -27.79 72.00
C ASP A 175 4.37 -29.18 71.81
#